data_AF-A0A132NGX1-F1
#
_entry.id   AF-A0A132NGX1-F1
#
_cell.length_a   1.000
_cell.length_b   1.000
_cell.length_c   1.000
_cell.angle_alpha   90.00
_cell.angle_beta   90.00
_cell.angle_gamma   90.00
#
_symmetry.space_group_name_H-M   'P 1'
#
loop_
_entity.id
_entity.type
_entity.pdbx_description
1 polymer ?
#
loop_
_entity_poly.entity_id
_entity_poly.type
_entity_poly.pdbx_seq_one_letter_code
_entity_poly.pdbx_strand_id
1 'polypeptide(L)'
;MPHEISFHVDDDDPLNFRASERVKRIGYWLTSDIQESHYYCLALLMDIAGFLEGRQTEPSEWSGNAWLAIITPETVTLSNHWNEDLGEQSWPLAEVYAIVRKYWEHLRDFDPERARQAVREYEEETGTKVPSDLLPSDA
;
A
#
# COMPACT_ATOMS: atom_id res chain seq x y z
N MET A 1 -5.74 16.11 2.70
CA MET A 1 -5.52 14.74 2.21
C MET A 1 -5.58 13.66 3.29
N PRO A 2 -4.91 13.74 4.47
CA PRO A 2 -4.82 12.60 5.39
C PRO A 2 -6.10 12.28 6.20
N HIS A 3 -7.25 12.90 5.92
CA HIS A 3 -8.51 12.62 6.61
C HIS A 3 -9.51 11.86 5.75
N GLU A 4 -9.17 11.56 4.50
CA GLU A 4 -10.11 10.90 3.58
C GLU A 4 -10.14 9.39 3.71
N ILE A 5 -9.20 8.79 4.45
CA ILE A 5 -9.18 7.36 4.76
C ILE A 5 -8.52 7.08 6.11
N SER A 6 -9.09 6.12 6.83
CA SER A 6 -8.57 5.55 8.09
C SER A 6 -8.74 4.03 8.11
N PHE A 7 -7.77 3.33 8.69
CA PHE A 7 -7.75 1.87 8.81
C PHE A 7 -7.95 1.44 10.26
N HIS A 8 -8.59 0.29 10.46
CA HIS A 8 -8.91 -0.26 11.77
C HIS A 8 -9.04 -1.78 11.69
N VAL A 9 -8.82 -2.43 12.82
CA VAL A 9 -9.09 -3.87 13.03
C VAL A 9 -10.44 -3.97 13.73
N ASP A 10 -11.35 -4.79 13.20
CA ASP A 10 -12.64 -5.10 13.83
C ASP A 10 -12.61 -6.54 14.39
N ASP A 11 -13.46 -6.82 15.37
CA ASP A 11 -13.49 -8.13 16.05
C ASP A 11 -13.96 -9.27 15.10
N ASP A 12 -14.75 -8.93 14.07
CA ASP A 12 -15.33 -9.86 13.09
C ASP A 12 -14.62 -9.86 11.72
N ASP A 13 -13.86 -8.81 11.40
CA ASP A 13 -13.10 -8.66 10.16
C ASP A 13 -11.78 -7.95 10.48
N PRO A 14 -10.65 -8.68 10.44
CA PRO A 14 -9.45 -8.22 11.13
C PRO A 14 -8.78 -7.01 10.44
N LEU A 15 -9.21 -6.59 9.25
CA LEU A 15 -8.71 -5.37 8.64
C LEU A 15 -9.75 -4.65 7.76
N ASN A 16 -10.15 -3.46 8.18
CA ASN A 16 -11.19 -2.67 7.53
C ASN A 16 -10.81 -1.18 7.41
N PHE A 17 -11.57 -0.41 6.63
CA PHE A 17 -11.32 1.01 6.38
C PHE A 17 -12.61 1.84 6.33
N ARG A 18 -12.47 3.13 6.65
CA ARG A 18 -13.49 4.16 6.37
C ARG A 18 -12.88 5.17 5.43
N ALA A 19 -13.57 5.48 4.34
CA ALA A 19 -13.05 6.37 3.31
C ALA A 19 -14.13 7.27 2.68
N SER A 20 -13.69 8.39 2.10
CA SER A 20 -14.48 9.14 1.12
C SER A 20 -14.67 8.31 -0.16
N GLU A 21 -15.74 8.57 -0.92
CA GLU A 21 -15.98 7.87 -2.20
C GLU A 21 -14.81 8.05 -3.19
N ARG A 22 -14.07 9.16 -3.10
CA ARG A 22 -12.93 9.47 -3.97
C ARG A 22 -11.79 8.44 -3.83
N VAL A 23 -11.52 7.97 -2.62
CA VAL A 23 -10.37 7.07 -2.33
C VAL A 23 -10.81 5.67 -1.88
N LYS A 24 -12.12 5.40 -1.88
CA LYS A 24 -12.69 4.13 -1.43
C LYS A 24 -12.14 2.91 -2.17
N ARG A 25 -11.85 3.04 -3.46
CA ARG A 25 -11.24 1.97 -4.27
C ARG A 25 -9.82 1.64 -3.86
N ILE A 26 -9.03 2.65 -3.44
CA ILE A 26 -7.70 2.42 -2.87
C ILE A 26 -7.84 1.63 -1.56
N GLY A 27 -8.82 1.99 -0.71
CA GLY A 27 -9.13 1.22 0.50
C GLY A 27 -9.46 -0.25 0.20
N TYR A 28 -10.37 -0.50 -0.75
CA TYR A 28 -10.72 -1.86 -1.15
C TYR A 28 -9.53 -2.64 -1.69
N TRP A 29 -8.73 -2.03 -2.56
CA TRP A 29 -7.53 -2.66 -3.09
C TRP A 29 -6.56 -3.07 -1.98
N LEU A 30 -6.27 -2.16 -1.04
CA LEU A 30 -5.36 -2.45 0.07
C LEU A 30 -5.90 -3.57 0.96
N THR A 31 -7.17 -3.53 1.37
CA THR A 31 -7.70 -4.55 2.29
C THR A 31 -8.02 -5.88 1.62
N SER A 32 -8.27 -5.93 0.30
CA SER A 32 -8.57 -7.20 -0.39
C SER A 32 -7.35 -7.90 -0.99
N ASP A 33 -6.36 -7.14 -1.46
CA ASP A 33 -5.24 -7.69 -2.24
C ASP A 33 -3.93 -7.64 -1.45
N ILE A 34 -3.66 -6.55 -0.73
CA ILE A 34 -2.50 -6.47 0.17
C ILE A 34 -2.80 -7.14 1.51
N GLN A 35 -4.03 -6.96 2.01
CA GLN A 35 -4.52 -7.54 3.28
C GLN A 35 -3.58 -7.20 4.44
N GLU A 36 -3.40 -8.11 5.38
CA GLU A 36 -2.48 -8.00 6.52
C GLU A 36 -1.02 -8.32 6.17
N SER A 37 -0.65 -8.44 4.89
CA SER A 37 0.73 -8.74 4.53
C SER A 37 1.64 -7.52 4.73
N HIS A 38 2.34 -7.49 5.86
CA HIS A 38 3.38 -6.49 6.14
C HIS A 38 4.42 -6.42 5.02
N TYR A 39 4.89 -7.57 4.53
CA TYR A 39 5.90 -7.60 3.46
C TYR A 39 5.37 -6.95 2.17
N TYR A 40 4.19 -7.36 1.67
CA TYR A 40 3.67 -6.80 0.43
C TYR A 40 3.28 -5.34 0.57
N CYS A 41 2.78 -4.92 1.74
CA CYS A 41 2.51 -3.51 2.01
C CYS A 41 3.80 -2.67 1.98
N LEU A 42 4.87 -3.14 2.63
CA LEU A 42 6.17 -2.49 2.63
C LEU A 42 6.77 -2.44 1.22
N ALA A 43 6.75 -3.57 0.49
CA ALA A 43 7.27 -3.65 -0.86
C ALA A 43 6.54 -2.69 -1.81
N LEU A 44 5.21 -2.61 -1.73
CA LEU A 44 4.41 -1.65 -2.50
C LEU A 44 4.77 -0.20 -2.15
N LEU A 45 4.93 0.10 -0.86
CA LEU A 45 5.30 1.44 -0.39
C LEU A 45 6.67 1.85 -0.93
N MET A 46 7.63 0.92 -0.93
CA MET A 46 8.98 1.14 -1.44
C MET A 46 9.02 1.31 -2.97
N ASP A 47 8.19 0.56 -3.70
CA ASP A 47 8.06 0.69 -5.15
C ASP A 47 7.51 2.09 -5.53
N ILE A 48 6.42 2.51 -4.89
CA ILE A 48 5.84 3.85 -5.07
C ILE A 48 6.86 4.95 -4.69
N ALA A 49 7.60 4.77 -3.59
CA ALA A 49 8.67 5.70 -3.20
C ALA A 49 9.76 5.80 -4.28
N GLY A 50 10.13 4.67 -4.89
CA GLY A 50 11.10 4.61 -5.99
C GLY A 50 10.74 5.52 -7.16
N PHE A 51 9.46 5.57 -7.54
CA PHE A 51 8.97 6.51 -8.55
C PHE A 51 9.00 7.97 -8.09
N LEU A 52 8.55 8.27 -6.86
CA LEU A 52 8.56 9.64 -6.32
C LEU A 52 9.98 10.22 -6.21
N GLU A 53 10.96 9.36 -5.97
CA GLU A 53 12.37 9.73 -5.83
C GLU A 53 13.13 9.67 -7.17
N GLY A 54 12.44 9.33 -8.27
CA GLY A 54 13.02 9.26 -9.61
C GLY A 54 13.99 8.10 -9.82
N ARG A 55 13.97 7.09 -8.95
CA ARG A 55 14.76 5.85 -9.12
C ARG A 55 14.13 4.88 -10.10
N GLN A 56 12.84 5.03 -10.39
CA GLN A 56 12.09 4.19 -11.33
C GLN A 56 11.34 5.06 -12.34
N THR A 57 11.35 4.64 -13.60
CA THR A 57 10.67 5.33 -14.71
C THR A 57 9.74 4.44 -15.50
N GLU A 58 10.04 3.13 -15.57
CA GLU A 58 9.19 2.15 -16.25
C GLU A 58 7.98 1.81 -15.38
N PRO A 59 6.78 1.63 -15.96
CA PRO A 59 5.60 1.25 -15.22
C PRO A 59 5.77 -0.07 -14.44
N SER A 60 5.24 -0.10 -13.22
CA SER A 60 5.18 -1.30 -12.38
C SER A 60 3.75 -1.83 -12.33
N GLU A 61 3.61 -3.15 -12.34
CA GLU A 61 2.33 -3.85 -12.30
C GLU A 61 2.20 -4.65 -11.01
N TRP A 62 1.12 -4.39 -10.27
CA TRP A 62 0.74 -5.13 -9.08
C TRP A 62 -0.63 -5.75 -9.30
N SER A 63 -0.65 -7.07 -9.51
CA SER A 63 -1.88 -7.83 -9.70
C SER A 63 -2.13 -8.72 -8.49
N GLY A 64 -3.31 -8.58 -7.89
CA GLY A 64 -3.72 -9.34 -6.71
C GLY A 64 -5.00 -10.12 -6.92
N ASN A 65 -5.74 -10.35 -5.82
CA ASN A 65 -6.96 -11.15 -5.83
C ASN A 65 -8.06 -10.54 -6.69
N ALA A 66 -8.26 -9.23 -6.62
CA ALA A 66 -9.37 -8.56 -7.29
C ALA A 66 -8.95 -7.38 -8.15
N TRP A 67 -7.77 -6.80 -7.91
CA TRP A 67 -7.35 -5.58 -8.54
C TRP A 67 -6.06 -5.76 -9.33
N LEU A 68 -5.98 -4.98 -10.40
CA LEU A 68 -4.75 -4.65 -11.09
C LEU A 68 -4.41 -3.20 -10.76
N ALA A 69 -3.18 -2.96 -10.31
CA ALA A 69 -2.63 -1.63 -10.15
C ALA A 69 -1.46 -1.42 -11.11
N ILE A 70 -1.55 -0.36 -11.92
CA ILE A 70 -0.46 0.12 -12.77
C ILE A 70 0.09 1.40 -12.15
N ILE A 71 1.38 1.40 -11.83
CA ILE A 71 2.07 2.49 -11.15
C ILE A 71 3.03 3.15 -12.15
N THR A 72 2.90 4.47 -12.31
CA THR A 72 3.80 5.31 -13.13
C THR A 72 4.38 6.44 -12.26
N PRO A 73 5.36 7.22 -12.75
CA PRO A 73 5.88 8.38 -12.00
C PRO A 73 4.80 9.41 -11.61
N GLU A 74 3.69 9.46 -12.33
CA GLU A 74 2.62 10.44 -12.13
C GLU A 74 1.41 9.86 -11.39
N THR A 75 1.06 8.60 -11.61
CA THR A 75 -0.23 8.05 -11.20
C THR A 75 -0.18 6.59 -10.76
N VAL A 76 -1.16 6.21 -9.94
CA VAL A 76 -1.57 4.81 -9.76
C VAL A 76 -2.95 4.65 -10.37
N THR A 77 -3.08 3.71 -11.30
CA THR A 77 -4.35 3.35 -11.95
C THR A 77 -4.81 2.00 -11.45
N LEU A 78 -6.03 1.93 -10.95
CA LEU A 78 -6.66 0.68 -10.51
C LEU A 78 -7.76 0.26 -11.47
N SER A 79 -7.78 -1.02 -11.79
CA SER A 79 -8.90 -1.71 -12.43
C SER A 79 -9.23 -2.99 -11.67
N ASN A 80 -10.47 -3.46 -11.77
CA ASN A 80 -10.94 -4.64 -11.06
C ASN A 80 -11.12 -5.81 -12.03
N HIS A 81 -10.49 -6.94 -11.75
CA HIS A 81 -10.54 -8.16 -12.58
C HIS A 81 -11.93 -8.79 -12.66
N TRP A 82 -12.77 -8.55 -11.65
CA TRP A 82 -14.07 -9.23 -11.50
C TRP A 82 -15.26 -8.32 -11.79
N ASN A 83 -15.05 -7.01 -11.88
CA ASN A 83 -16.11 -6.03 -12.06
C ASN A 83 -15.68 -4.92 -13.03
N GLU A 84 -15.84 -5.21 -14.31
CA GLU A 84 -15.53 -4.29 -15.41
C GLU A 84 -16.37 -3.00 -15.36
N ASP A 85 -17.57 -3.03 -14.78
CA ASP A 85 -18.45 -1.86 -14.65
C ASP A 85 -17.85 -0.77 -13.72
N LEU A 86 -16.90 -1.15 -12.85
CA LEU A 86 -16.14 -0.17 -12.08
C LEU A 86 -15.24 0.67 -12.99
N GLY A 87 -14.78 0.12 -14.12
CA GLY A 87 -13.81 0.76 -15.01
C GLY A 87 -12.48 1.07 -14.32
N GLU A 88 -11.60 1.74 -15.05
CA GLU A 88 -10.33 2.21 -14.52
C GLU A 88 -10.50 3.53 -13.77
N GLN A 89 -9.70 3.73 -12.73
CA GLN A 89 -9.60 5.02 -12.07
C GLN A 89 -8.15 5.28 -11.66
N SER A 90 -7.68 6.51 -11.88
CA SER A 90 -6.31 6.92 -11.59
C SER A 90 -6.28 7.98 -10.49
N TRP A 91 -5.23 7.92 -9.67
CA TRP A 91 -4.93 8.93 -8.64
C TRP A 91 -3.48 9.38 -8.76
N PRO A 92 -3.16 10.62 -8.34
CA PRO A 92 -1.78 11.08 -8.28
C PRO A 92 -0.92 10.16 -7.40
N LEU A 93 0.28 9.82 -7.88
CA LEU A 93 1.20 8.91 -7.21
C LEU A 93 1.48 9.33 -5.76
N ALA A 94 1.77 10.62 -5.54
CA ALA A 94 2.05 11.16 -4.21
C ALA A 94 0.87 11.02 -3.24
N GLU A 95 -0.35 11.02 -3.75
CA GLU A 95 -1.53 10.82 -2.94
C GLU A 95 -1.67 9.36 -2.51
N VAL A 96 -1.48 8.42 -3.45
CA VAL A 96 -1.52 7.00 -3.16
C VAL A 96 -0.39 6.60 -2.22
N TYR A 97 0.82 7.14 -2.40
CA TYR A 97 1.93 6.99 -1.46
C TYR A 97 1.52 7.35 -0.03
N ALA A 98 0.86 8.50 0.16
CA ALA A 98 0.44 8.93 1.49
C ALA A 98 -0.60 7.96 2.11
N ILE A 99 -1.46 7.35 1.30
CA ILE A 99 -2.46 6.37 1.77
C ILE A 99 -1.82 5.03 2.09
N VAL A 100 -0.95 4.50 1.21
CA VAL A 100 -0.22 3.25 1.44
C VAL A 100 0.68 3.39 2.67
N ARG A 101 1.32 4.55 2.86
CA ARG A 101 2.11 4.84 4.06
C ARG A 101 1.27 4.75 5.33
N LYS A 102 0.07 5.33 5.34
CA LYS A 102 -0.86 5.22 6.48
C LYS A 102 -1.28 3.79 6.76
N TYR A 103 -1.43 2.98 5.71
CA TYR A 103 -1.76 1.57 5.85
C TYR A 103 -0.58 0.78 6.44
N TRP A 104 0.64 1.03 5.96
CA TRP A 104 1.86 0.49 6.56
C TRP A 104 1.99 0.88 8.03
N GLU A 105 1.81 2.16 8.36
CA GLU A 105 1.84 2.64 9.75
C GLU A 105 0.83 1.90 10.62
N HIS A 106 -0.39 1.68 10.12
CA HIS A 106 -1.40 0.89 10.82
C HIS A 106 -0.97 -0.57 11.05
N LEU A 107 -0.50 -1.27 10.02
CA LEU A 107 -0.04 -2.66 10.14
C LEU A 107 1.17 -2.77 11.07
N ARG A 108 2.11 -1.84 10.95
CA ARG A 108 3.33 -1.77 11.76
C ARG A 108 3.02 -1.58 13.23
N ASP A 109 2.06 -0.72 13.55
CA ASP A 109 1.67 -0.44 14.92
C ASP A 109 0.78 -1.57 15.51
N PHE A 110 0.03 -2.26 14.65
CA PHE A 110 -0.80 -3.42 15.04
C PHE A 110 0.05 -4.66 15.39
N ASP A 111 1.03 -5.01 14.55
CA ASP A 111 1.98 -6.10 14.80
C ASP A 111 3.43 -5.66 14.50
N PRO A 112 4.12 -5.07 15.50
CA PRO A 112 5.48 -4.59 15.32
C PRO A 112 6.51 -5.70 15.03
N GLU A 113 6.29 -6.94 15.51
CA GLU A 113 7.24 -8.03 15.26
C GLU A 113 7.15 -8.51 13.82
N ARG A 114 5.92 -8.66 13.30
CA ARG A 114 5.72 -9.00 11.90
C ARG A 114 6.25 -7.90 10.97
N ALA A 115 6.10 -6.63 11.37
CA ALA A 115 6.70 -5.51 10.66
C ALA A 115 8.24 -5.56 10.65
N ARG A 116 8.87 -5.88 11.79
CA ARG A 116 10.34 -6.08 11.86
C ARG A 116 10.79 -7.23 10.96
N GLN A 117 10.03 -8.33 10.93
CA GLN A 117 10.32 -9.44 10.03
C GLN A 117 10.25 -9.00 8.56
N ALA A 118 9.17 -8.32 8.16
CA ALA A 118 8.99 -7.83 6.79
C ALA A 118 10.11 -6.88 6.34
N VAL A 119 10.58 -5.99 7.22
CA VAL A 119 11.73 -5.12 6.93
C VAL A 119 12.98 -5.95 6.67
N ARG A 120 13.32 -6.89 7.56
CA ARG A 120 14.50 -7.75 7.38
C ARG A 120 14.44 -8.52 6.07
N GLU A 121 13.30 -9.15 5.80
CA GLU A 121 13.06 -9.92 4.58
C GLU A 121 13.19 -9.05 3.33
N TYR A 122 12.59 -7.86 3.31
CA TYR A 122 12.70 -6.93 2.19
C TYR A 122 14.15 -6.51 1.94
N GLU A 123 14.90 -6.14 2.98
CA GLU A 123 16.30 -5.73 2.84
C GLU A 123 17.20 -6.89 2.38
N GLU A 124 16.93 -8.11 2.84
CA GLU A 124 17.66 -9.32 2.43
C GLU A 124 17.43 -9.69 0.97
N GLU A 125 16.17 -9.62 0.51
CA GLU A 125 15.80 -9.98 -0.86
C GLU A 125 16.22 -8.94 -1.89
N THR A 126 16.09 -7.65 -1.56
CA THR A 126 16.32 -6.56 -2.52
C THR A 126 17.70 -5.92 -2.39
N GLY A 127 18.39 -6.12 -1.26
CA GLY A 127 19.61 -5.40 -0.91
C GLY A 127 19.39 -3.90 -0.64
N THR A 128 18.15 -3.41 -0.69
CA THR A 128 17.81 -2.00 -0.50
C THR A 128 17.44 -1.76 0.96
N LYS A 129 18.01 -0.71 1.56
CA LYS A 129 17.70 -0.33 2.94
C LYS A 129 16.35 0.38 3.04
N VAL A 130 15.57 -0.01 4.04
CA VAL A 130 14.29 0.63 4.33
C VAL A 130 14.56 1.96 5.05
N PRO A 131 13.93 3.07 4.63
CA PRO A 131 14.03 4.37 5.30
C PRO A 131 13.71 4.29 6.79
N SER A 132 14.47 5.01 7.61
CA SER A 132 14.38 4.91 9.08
C SER A 132 13.01 5.31 9.65
N ASP A 133 12.28 6.18 8.96
CA ASP A 133 10.94 6.63 9.33
C ASP A 133 9.84 5.58 9.07
N LEU A 134 10.15 4.54 8.30
CA LEU A 134 9.27 3.38 8.06
C LEU A 134 9.56 2.22 9.01
N LEU A 135 10.65 2.27 9.77
CA LEU A 135 11.00 1.21 10.70
C LEU A 135 9.99 1.13 11.87
N PRO A 136 9.73 -0.07 12.40
CA PRO A 136 9.02 -0.24 13.67
C PRO A 136 9.79 0.43 14.80
N SER A 137 9.08 0.96 15.81
CA SER A 137 9.75 1.49 17.00
C SER A 137 10.45 0.36 17.76
N ASP A 138 11.66 0.64 18.25
CA ASP A 138 12.33 -0.20 19.23
C ASP A 138 11.59 -0.04 20.56
N ALA A 139 10.80 -1.05 20.93
CA ALA A 139 10.09 -1.12 22.22
C ALA A 139 11.02 -1.62 23.33
#